data_AF-A0A8I0W6D6-F1
#
_entry.id   AF-A0A8I0W6D6-F1
#
_cell.length_a   1.000
_cell.length_b   1.000
_cell.length_c   1.000
_cell.angle_alpha   90.00
_cell.angle_beta   90.00
_cell.angle_gamma   90.00
#
_symmetry.space_group_name_H-M   'P 1'
#
loop_
_entity.id
_entity.type
_entity.pdbx_description
1 polymer ?
#
loop_
_entity_poly.entity_id
_entity_poly.type
_entity_poly.pdbx_seq_one_letter_code
_entity_poly.pdbx_strand_id
1 'polypeptide(L)' 'MSNLWIIFAVTVLIAVYSAIEVFTNLNHKQQPRFKYFTIAFIVFIILAIIEVIFLAQ' A
#
# COMPACT_ATOMS: atom_id res chain seq x y z
N MET A 1 -9.67 -10.57 -16.30
CA MET A 1 -8.37 -9.95 -16.63
C MET A 1 -8.39 -8.43 -16.45
N SER A 2 -9.14 -7.63 -17.24
CA SER A 2 -9.12 -6.15 -17.09
C SER A 2 -9.51 -5.65 -15.69
N ASN A 3 -10.51 -6.29 -15.05
CA ASN A 3 -10.97 -5.88 -13.73
C ASN A 3 -9.92 -6.12 -12.62
N LEU A 4 -9.09 -7.16 -12.73
CA LEU A 4 -8.02 -7.45 -11.77
C LEU A 4 -6.84 -6.48 -11.92
N TRP A 5 -6.51 -6.08 -13.15
CA TRP A 5 -5.51 -5.03 -13.39
C TRP A 5 -5.91 -3.68 -12.81
N ILE A 6 -7.22 -3.34 -12.85
CA ILE A 6 -7.74 -2.12 -12.24
C ILE A 6 -7.63 -2.18 -10.71
N ILE A 7 -8.02 -3.30 -10.10
CA ILE A 7 -7.89 -3.50 -8.66
C ILE A 7 -6.42 -3.37 -8.24
N PHE A 8 -5.52 -4.04 -8.97
CA PHE A 8 -4.08 -3.95 -8.73
C PHE A 8 -3.54 -2.52 -8.81
N ALA A 9 -3.94 -1.76 -9.83
CA ALA A 9 -3.54 -0.35 -9.95
C ALA A 9 -4.00 0.49 -8.73
N VAL A 10 -5.20 0.25 -8.21
CA VAL A 10 -5.72 0.93 -7.01
C VAL A 10 -4.94 0.49 -5.76
N THR A 11 -4.68 -0.81 -5.59
CA THR A 11 -3.87 -1.37 -4.50
C THR A 11 -2.49 -0.72 -4.46
N VAL A 12 -1.83 -0.60 -5.62
CA VAL A 12 -0.51 0.06 -5.75
C VAL A 12 -0.60 1.55 -5.43
N LEU A 13 -1.63 2.27 -5.90
CA LEU A 13 -1.81 3.70 -5.58
C LEU A 13 -1.93 3.94 -4.06
N ILE A 14 -2.69 3.08 -3.37
CA ILE A 14 -2.85 3.17 -1.91
C ILE A 14 -1.53 2.85 -1.21
N ALA A 15 -0.80 1.83 -1.65
CA ALA A 15 0.53 1.51 -1.13
C ALA A 15 1.50 2.69 -1.31
N VAL A 16 1.51 3.35 -2.47
CA VAL A 16 2.38 4.52 -2.73
C VAL A 16 2.00 5.70 -1.85
N TYR A 17 0.70 6.04 -1.74
CA TYR A 17 0.26 7.15 -0.90
C TYR A 17 0.61 6.93 0.58
N SER A 18 0.34 5.72 1.09
CA SER A 18 0.69 5.35 2.46
C SER A 18 2.21 5.33 2.69
N ALA A 19 3.00 4.89 1.70
CA ALA A 19 4.46 4.98 1.75
C ALA A 19 4.92 6.43 1.90
N ILE A 20 4.42 7.34 1.05
CA ILE A 20 4.76 8.76 1.09
C ILE A 20 4.49 9.30 2.49
N GLU A 21 3.28 9.10 3.02
CA GLU A 21 2.90 9.53 4.38
C GLU A 21 3.84 9.00 5.47
N VAL A 22 4.26 7.73 5.38
CA VAL A 22 5.21 7.13 6.34
C VAL A 22 6.61 7.74 6.19
N PHE A 23 7.14 7.80 4.98
CA PHE A 23 8.50 8.28 4.72
C PHE A 23 8.66 9.79 4.94
N THR A 24 7.62 10.60 4.70
CA THR A 24 7.65 12.04 4.99
C THR A 24 7.48 12.36 6.47
N ASN A 25 6.89 11.46 7.25
CA ASN A 25 6.60 11.68 8.68
C ASN A 25 7.47 10.81 9.62
N LEU A 26 8.63 10.35 9.18
CA LEU A 26 9.54 9.51 9.99
C LEU A 26 9.97 10.14 11.31
N ASN A 27 9.98 11.46 11.42
CA ASN A 27 10.32 12.19 12.66
C ASN A 27 9.12 12.31 13.63
N HIS A 28 7.90 11.99 13.17
CA HIS A 28 6.65 12.13 13.93
C HIS A 28 6.02 10.77 14.27
N LYS A 29 6.86 9.75 14.58
CA LYS A 29 6.41 8.35 14.80
C LYS A 29 5.37 8.18 15.91
N GLN A 30 5.28 9.13 16.84
CA GLN A 30 4.34 9.09 17.96
C GLN A 30 2.90 9.49 17.54
N GLN A 31 2.73 10.12 16.37
CA GLN A 31 1.40 10.49 15.92
C GLN A 31 0.58 9.25 15.55
N PRO A 32 -0.71 9.18 15.94
CA PRO A 32 -1.58 8.05 15.60
C PRO A 32 -1.70 7.88 14.07
N ARG A 33 -1.71 8.99 13.32
CA ARG A 33 -1.67 9.01 11.85
C ARG A 33 -0.52 8.17 11.29
N PHE A 34 0.70 8.32 11.81
CA PHE A 34 1.87 7.57 11.36
C PHE A 34 1.67 6.05 11.52
N LYS A 35 1.10 5.62 12.66
CA LYS A 35 0.81 4.20 12.90
C LYS A 35 -0.22 3.65 11.90
N TYR A 36 -1.31 4.37 11.66
CA TYR A 36 -2.33 3.93 10.72
C TYR A 36 -1.80 3.83 9.28
N PHE A 37 -1.03 4.83 8.83
CA PHE A 37 -0.42 4.78 7.49
C PHE A 37 0.66 3.71 7.37
N THR A 38 1.41 3.43 8.44
CA THR A 38 2.38 2.33 8.45
C THR A 38 1.68 0.98 8.32
N ILE A 39 0.59 0.76 9.06
CA ILE A 39 -0.19 -0.48 8.97
C ILE A 39 -0.81 -0.61 7.57
N ALA A 40 -1.42 0.45 7.05
CA ALA A 40 -1.99 0.47 5.71
C ALA A 40 -0.92 0.15 4.65
N PHE A 41 0.25 0.77 4.73
CA PHE A 41 1.36 0.52 3.83
C PHE A 41 1.77 -0.97 3.80
N ILE A 42 1.95 -1.59 4.96
CA ILE A 42 2.31 -3.01 5.07
C ILE A 42 1.21 -3.90 4.46
N VAL A 43 -0.05 -3.65 4.80
CA VAL A 43 -1.18 -4.45 4.31
C VAL A 43 -1.30 -4.36 2.78
N PHE A 44 -1.23 -3.15 2.22
CA PHE A 44 -1.37 -2.93 0.78
C PHE A 44 -0.16 -3.43 -0.02
N ILE A 45 1.05 -3.43 0.56
CA ILE A 45 2.21 -4.13 -0.03
C ILE A 45 1.95 -5.63 -0.14
N ILE A 46 1.48 -6.26 0.93
CA ILE A 46 1.22 -7.71 0.93
C ILE A 46 0.15 -8.05 -0.09
N LEU A 47 -0.94 -7.27 -0.14
CA LEU A 47 -1.99 -7.43 -1.14
C LEU A 47 -1.46 -7.27 -2.57
N ALA A 48 -0.66 -6.23 -2.85
CA ALA A 48 -0.09 -6.03 -4.18
C ALA A 48 0.81 -7.20 -4.62
N ILE A 49 1.57 -7.80 -3.70
CA ILE A 49 2.39 -8.99 -3.98
C ILE A 49 1.49 -10.20 -4.31
N ILE A 50 0.41 -10.42 -3.55
CA ILE A 50 -0.53 -11.52 -3.83
C ILE A 50 -1.21 -11.31 -5.18
N GLU A 51 -1.68 -10.09 -5.45
CA GLU A 51 -2.34 -9.72 -6.69
C GLU A 51 -1.43 -9.89 -7.90
N VAL A 52 -0.15 -9.48 -7.81
CA VAL A 52 0.79 -9.63 -8.94
C VAL A 52 1.12 -11.09 -9.22
N ILE A 53 1.24 -11.93 -8.19
CA ILE A 53 1.42 -13.38 -8.37
C ILE A 53 0.21 -13.97 -9.09
N PHE A 54 -1.00 -13.62 -8.66
CA PHE A 54 -2.23 -14.12 -9.27
C PHE A 54 -2.45 -13.61 -10.71
N LEU A 55 -2.06 -12.37 -11.00
CA LEU A 55 -2.12 -11.78 -12.35
C LEU A 55 -1.07 -12.35 -13.31
N ALA A 56 0.06 -12.83 -12.79
CA ALA A 56 1.15 -13.41 -13.58
C ALA A 56 0.94 -14.90 -13.91
N GLN A 57 -0.04 -15.56 -13.30
CA GLN A 57 -0.48 -16.94 -13.60
C GLN A 57 -1.56 -16.96 -14.68
#